data_AF-A0A662XY48-F1
#
_entry.id   AF-A0A662XY48-F1
#
_cell.length_a   1.000
_cell.length_b   1.000
_cell.length_c   1.000
_cell.angle_alpha   90.00
_cell.angle_beta   90.00
_cell.angle_gamma   90.00
#
_symmetry.space_group_name_H-M   'P 1'
#
loop_
_entity.id
_entity.type
_entity.pdbx_description
1 polymer ?
#
loop_
_entity_poly.entity_id
_entity_poly.type
_entity_poly.pdbx_seq_one_letter_code
_entity_poly.pdbx_strand_id
1 'polypeptide(L)'
;MAWTQRLRTLCAAAALCVAVLASSHVAPTNAWLAPVITKGNKFFDSNSGLEFRLKGMAYYPRPNSGEMADVGNYDWAADEHEAVWAPHLEVMKDLGVNTIRLYSVDPSVSHDKFMCACSEAGIYVLVGITAP
;
A
#
# COMPACT_ATOMS: atom_id res chain seq x y z
N MET A 1 14.80 47.06 32.79
CA MET A 1 13.72 46.91 31.79
C MET A 1 14.14 46.30 30.45
N ALA A 2 15.38 46.50 29.96
CA ALA A 2 15.81 45.95 28.66
C ALA A 2 16.03 44.42 28.62
N TRP A 3 16.35 43.79 29.75
CA TRP A 3 16.68 42.36 29.84
C TRP A 3 15.44 41.46 29.69
N THR A 4 14.33 41.87 30.29
CA THR A 4 13.01 41.22 30.18
C THR A 4 12.42 41.30 28.78
N GLN A 5 12.77 42.35 28.02
CA GLN A 5 12.28 42.55 26.65
C GLN A 5 13.03 41.65 25.65
N ARG A 6 14.33 41.40 25.88
CA ARG A 6 15.16 40.47 25.09
C ARG A 6 14.80 39.00 25.34
N LEU A 7 14.45 38.65 26.58
CA LEU A 7 13.97 37.29 26.91
C LEU A 7 12.63 36.96 26.23
N ARG A 8 11.72 37.95 26.18
CA ARG A 8 10.41 37.81 25.53
C ARG A 8 10.51 37.65 24.02
N THR A 9 11.41 38.35 23.35
CA THR A 9 11.64 38.21 21.90
C THR A 9 12.32 36.89 21.54
N LEU A 10 13.23 36.39 22.38
CA LEU A 10 13.86 35.06 22.21
C LEU A 10 12.84 33.92 22.35
N CYS A 11 11.95 33.97 23.35
CA CYS A 11 10.88 32.98 23.50
C CYS A 11 9.85 33.04 22.36
N ALA A 12 9.51 34.24 21.87
CA ALA A 12 8.61 34.40 20.73
C ALA A 12 9.20 33.86 19.42
N ALA A 13 10.51 34.06 19.19
CA ALA A 13 11.21 33.51 18.02
C ALA A 13 11.31 31.98 18.08
N ALA A 14 11.59 31.40 19.25
CA ALA A 14 11.63 29.94 19.43
C ALA A 14 10.25 29.29 19.22
N ALA A 15 9.17 29.92 19.71
CA ALA A 15 7.80 29.43 19.51
C ALA A 15 7.37 29.49 18.03
N LEU A 16 7.81 30.51 17.29
CA LEU A 16 7.53 30.64 15.86
C LEU A 16 8.27 29.58 15.02
N CYS A 17 9.50 29.23 15.38
CA CYS A 17 10.26 28.17 14.71
C CYS A 17 9.67 26.77 14.91
N VAL A 18 9.08 26.47 16.09
CA VAL A 18 8.42 25.19 16.34
C VAL A 18 7.09 25.08 15.58
N ALA A 19 6.35 26.18 15.43
CA ALA A 19 5.10 26.20 14.66
C ALA A 19 5.32 26.03 13.15
N VAL A 20 6.42 26.56 12.61
CA VAL A 20 6.77 26.41 11.17
C VAL A 20 7.24 24.99 10.83
N LEU A 21 7.93 24.30 11.75
CA LEU A 21 8.35 22.90 11.55
C LEU A 21 7.21 21.88 11.70
N ALA A 22 6.09 22.25 12.32
CA ALA A 22 4.91 21.39 12.44
C ALA A 22 3.97 21.44 11.22
N SER A 23 4.18 22.37 10.29
CA SER A 23 3.21 22.69 9.22
C SER A 23 3.47 22.03 7.86
N SER A 24 4.48 21.16 7.73
CA SER A 24 4.90 20.61 6.43
C SER A 24 4.53 19.14 6.17
N HIS A 25 3.76 18.48 7.04
CA HIS A 25 3.23 17.15 6.76
C HIS A 25 1.76 17.25 6.36
N VAL A 26 1.49 17.83 5.19
CA VAL A 26 0.24 17.55 4.49
C VAL A 26 0.34 16.09 4.08
N ALA A 27 -0.27 15.20 4.87
CA ALA A 27 -0.50 13.83 4.44
C ALA A 27 -1.26 13.93 3.11
N PRO A 28 -0.75 13.32 2.03
CA PRO A 28 -1.39 13.48 0.74
C PRO A 28 -2.79 12.88 0.83
N THR A 29 -3.80 13.66 0.43
CA THR A 29 -5.24 13.34 0.59
C THR A 29 -5.76 12.38 -0.49
N ASN A 30 -4.86 11.65 -1.15
CA ASN A 30 -5.21 10.49 -1.94
C ASN A 30 -5.15 9.26 -1.01
N ALA A 31 -6.29 8.60 -0.79
CA ALA A 31 -6.40 7.34 -0.04
C ALA A 31 -5.69 6.15 -0.73
N TRP A 32 -4.83 6.43 -1.71
CA TRP A 32 -4.17 5.46 -2.57
C TRP A 32 -2.71 5.34 -2.20
N LEU A 33 -2.19 4.12 -2.25
CA LEU A 33 -0.77 3.85 -2.15
C LEU A 33 0.03 4.71 -3.15
N ALA A 34 1.15 5.26 -2.68
CA ALA A 34 2.05 6.01 -3.54
C ALA A 34 2.59 5.10 -4.65
N PRO A 35 2.62 5.53 -5.91
CA PRO A 35 3.26 4.74 -6.96
C PRO A 35 4.70 4.35 -6.59
N VAL A 36 5.06 3.10 -6.80
CA VAL A 36 6.45 2.63 -6.68
C VAL A 36 7.19 2.95 -7.98
N ILE A 37 8.32 3.66 -7.87
CA ILE A 37 9.14 4.06 -9.01
C ILE A 37 10.50 3.36 -8.99
N THR A 38 11.11 3.19 -10.15
CA THR A 38 12.45 2.62 -10.28
C THR A 38 13.52 3.70 -10.36
N LYS A 39 14.66 3.48 -9.69
CA LYS A 39 15.88 4.26 -9.91
C LYS A 39 17.06 3.30 -9.96
N GLY A 40 17.65 3.17 -11.15
CA GLY A 40 18.67 2.13 -11.40
C GLY A 40 18.09 0.74 -11.16
N ASN A 41 18.67 -0.01 -10.22
CA ASN A 41 18.29 -1.38 -9.88
C ASN A 41 17.44 -1.51 -8.61
N LYS A 42 16.81 -0.42 -8.14
CA LYS A 42 16.05 -0.36 -6.88
C LYS A 42 14.68 0.30 -7.07
N PHE A 43 13.77 -0.03 -6.16
CA PHE A 43 12.42 0.55 -6.08
C PHE A 43 12.36 1.60 -4.97
N PHE A 44 11.53 2.62 -5.17
CA PHE A 44 11.33 3.72 -4.23
C PHE A 44 9.86 4.12 -4.18
N ASP A 45 9.40 4.49 -3.00
CA ASP A 45 8.10 5.14 -2.81
C ASP A 45 8.15 6.56 -3.40
N SER A 46 7.22 6.92 -4.28
CA SER A 46 7.25 8.20 -5.00
C SER A 46 6.97 9.43 -4.13
N ASN A 47 6.29 9.25 -2.99
CA ASN A 47 5.95 10.36 -2.10
C ASN A 47 7.07 10.63 -1.09
N SER A 48 7.50 9.58 -0.38
CA SER A 48 8.51 9.68 0.69
C SER A 48 9.95 9.63 0.17
N GLY A 49 10.17 9.07 -1.02
CA GLY A 49 11.50 8.84 -1.58
C GLY A 49 12.29 7.71 -0.91
N LEU A 50 11.70 7.00 0.06
CA LEU A 50 12.33 5.88 0.76
C LEU A 50 12.44 4.66 -0.17
N GLU A 51 13.49 3.83 0.05
CA GLU A 51 13.66 2.59 -0.71
C GLU A 51 12.51 1.62 -0.38
N PHE A 52 11.79 1.19 -1.41
CA PHE A 52 10.73 0.21 -1.31
C PHE A 52 11.30 -1.21 -1.38
N ARG A 53 11.04 -2.02 -0.35
CA ARG A 53 11.47 -3.42 -0.27
C ARG A 53 10.24 -4.33 -0.24
N LEU A 54 10.20 -5.28 -1.17
CA LEU A 54 9.10 -6.23 -1.28
C LEU A 54 9.19 -7.25 -0.13
N LYS A 55 8.12 -7.31 0.67
CA LYS A 55 7.79 -8.38 1.61
C LYS A 55 6.61 -9.13 1.00
N GLY A 56 6.95 -10.00 0.06
CA GLY A 56 6.01 -10.55 -0.90
C GLY A 56 5.36 -11.87 -0.48
N MET A 57 4.11 -12.09 -0.92
CA MET A 57 3.42 -13.38 -0.87
C MET A 57 2.83 -13.73 -2.24
N ALA A 58 2.93 -15.00 -2.63
CA ALA A 58 2.23 -15.55 -3.79
C ALA A 58 0.75 -15.78 -3.42
N TYR A 59 -0.19 -15.28 -4.23
CA TYR A 59 -1.63 -15.45 -3.97
C TYR A 59 -2.31 -16.17 -5.14
N TYR A 60 -2.74 -17.39 -4.85
CA TYR A 60 -3.55 -18.22 -5.73
C TYR A 60 -4.32 -19.23 -4.86
N PRO A 61 -5.42 -18.82 -4.21
CA PRO A 61 -6.15 -19.69 -3.31
C PRO A 61 -6.77 -20.84 -4.11
N ARG A 62 -6.30 -22.07 -3.88
CA ARG A 62 -6.89 -23.26 -4.47
C ARG A 62 -7.61 -24.08 -3.42
N PRO A 63 -8.90 -24.43 -3.64
CA PRO A 63 -9.57 -25.42 -2.81
C PRO A 63 -8.83 -26.75 -2.85
N ASN A 64 -8.74 -27.44 -1.71
CA ASN A 64 -8.11 -28.76 -1.65
C ASN A 64 -9.00 -29.89 -2.21
N SER A 65 -10.28 -29.60 -2.48
CA SER A 65 -11.28 -30.56 -2.97
C SER A 65 -12.48 -29.83 -3.61
N GLY A 66 -13.30 -30.57 -4.36
CA GLY A 66 -14.49 -30.04 -5.04
C GLY A 66 -14.22 -29.63 -6.49
N GLU A 67 -15.25 -29.15 -7.18
CA GLU A 67 -15.20 -28.84 -8.62
C GLU A 67 -14.12 -27.81 -8.97
N MET A 68 -13.80 -26.90 -8.04
CA MET A 68 -12.80 -25.85 -8.22
C MET A 68 -11.36 -26.26 -7.88
N ALA A 69 -11.13 -27.49 -7.39
CA ALA A 69 -9.78 -27.94 -6.98
C ALA A 69 -8.82 -28.08 -8.17
N ASP A 70 -9.35 -28.53 -9.31
CA ASP A 70 -8.57 -28.80 -10.53
C ASP A 70 -8.62 -27.64 -11.53
N VAL A 71 -9.31 -26.54 -11.19
CA VAL A 71 -9.41 -25.36 -12.07
C VAL A 71 -8.10 -24.57 -12.01
N GLY A 72 -7.38 -24.59 -13.14
CA GLY A 72 -6.22 -23.75 -13.39
C GLY A 72 -6.62 -22.35 -13.85
N ASN A 73 -5.71 -21.39 -13.69
CA ASN A 73 -5.81 -20.02 -14.19
C ASN A 73 -7.11 -19.29 -13.81
N TYR A 74 -7.67 -19.60 -12.65
CA TYR A 74 -8.87 -18.94 -12.17
C TYR A 74 -8.52 -17.61 -11.49
N ASP A 75 -9.26 -16.56 -11.82
CA ASP A 75 -9.05 -15.22 -11.28
C ASP A 75 -9.76 -15.04 -9.94
N TRP A 76 -9.05 -15.35 -8.86
CA TRP A 76 -9.55 -15.16 -7.50
C TRP A 76 -9.52 -13.71 -7.00
N ALA A 77 -8.97 -12.77 -7.78
CA ALA A 77 -8.90 -11.37 -7.41
C ALA A 77 -10.11 -10.56 -7.93
N ALA A 78 -10.99 -11.17 -8.74
CA ALA A 78 -12.21 -10.53 -9.21
C ALA A 78 -13.12 -10.09 -8.06
N ASP A 79 -13.86 -9.00 -8.27
CA ASP A 79 -14.75 -8.39 -7.26
C ASP A 79 -15.85 -9.34 -6.76
N GLU A 80 -16.25 -10.32 -7.57
CA GLU A 80 -17.24 -11.34 -7.20
C GLU A 80 -16.75 -12.32 -6.13
N HIS A 81 -15.43 -12.42 -5.93
CA HIS A 81 -14.81 -13.31 -4.94
C HIS A 81 -14.43 -12.61 -3.63
N GLU A 82 -15.02 -11.44 -3.34
CA GLU A 82 -14.75 -10.65 -2.13
C GLU A 82 -14.80 -11.46 -0.83
N ALA A 83 -15.80 -12.33 -0.69
CA ALA A 83 -15.93 -13.19 0.48
C ALA A 83 -14.76 -14.16 0.69
N VAL A 84 -14.01 -14.47 -0.39
CA VAL A 84 -12.82 -15.34 -0.35
C VAL A 84 -11.58 -14.53 -0.03
N TRP A 85 -11.32 -13.44 -0.77
CA TRP A 85 -10.04 -12.72 -0.65
C TRP A 85 -9.98 -11.73 0.51
N ALA A 86 -11.10 -11.15 0.95
CA ALA A 86 -11.08 -10.11 2.00
C ALA A 86 -10.50 -10.61 3.34
N PRO A 87 -10.89 -11.79 3.87
CA PRO A 87 -10.27 -12.33 5.09
C PRO A 87 -8.78 -12.64 4.92
N HIS A 88 -8.34 -13.02 3.72
CA HIS A 88 -6.94 -13.30 3.46
C HIS A 88 -6.10 -12.01 3.47
N LEU A 89 -6.60 -10.90 2.95
CA LEU A 89 -5.91 -9.60 2.97
C LEU A 89 -5.69 -9.09 4.40
N GLU A 90 -6.66 -9.27 5.30
CA GLU A 90 -6.50 -8.92 6.72
C GLU A 90 -5.37 -9.74 7.37
N VAL A 91 -5.34 -11.06 7.13
CA VAL A 91 -4.25 -11.91 7.63
C VAL A 91 -2.89 -11.50 7.04
N MET A 92 -2.84 -11.18 5.74
CA MET A 92 -1.60 -10.74 5.09
C MET A 92 -1.09 -9.40 5.65
N LYS A 93 -2.01 -8.48 5.95
CA LYS A 93 -1.71 -7.21 6.63
C LYS A 93 -1.13 -7.45 8.03
N ASP A 94 -1.74 -8.33 8.82
CA ASP A 94 -1.23 -8.70 10.16
C ASP A 94 0.18 -9.33 10.11
N LEU A 95 0.49 -10.07 9.04
CA LEU A 95 1.81 -10.63 8.78
C LEU A 95 2.83 -9.59 8.27
N GLY A 96 2.39 -8.36 7.96
CA GLY A 96 3.23 -7.31 7.42
C GLY A 96 3.65 -7.52 5.97
N VAL A 97 2.85 -8.27 5.21
CA VAL A 97 2.98 -8.37 3.74
C VAL A 97 2.70 -6.99 3.15
N ASN A 98 3.53 -6.56 2.20
CA ASN A 98 3.32 -5.30 1.46
C ASN A 98 3.24 -5.53 -0.06
N THR A 99 3.34 -6.76 -0.53
CA THR A 99 3.23 -7.07 -1.95
C THR A 99 2.62 -8.45 -2.15
N ILE A 100 1.64 -8.57 -3.02
CA ILE A 100 1.06 -9.84 -3.47
C ILE A 100 1.41 -10.06 -4.93
N ARG A 101 1.70 -11.31 -5.30
CA ARG A 101 1.80 -11.72 -6.71
C ARG A 101 0.58 -12.53 -7.12
N LEU A 102 -0.13 -12.06 -8.14
CA LEU A 102 -1.22 -12.78 -8.79
C LEU A 102 -0.69 -13.60 -9.97
N TYR A 103 -1.31 -14.77 -10.19
CA TYR A 103 -0.93 -15.70 -11.27
C TYR A 103 -1.93 -15.71 -12.42
N SER A 104 -3.19 -15.36 -12.15
CA SER A 104 -4.24 -15.23 -13.16
C SER A 104 -5.07 -14.00 -12.84
N VAL A 105 -5.42 -13.27 -13.90
CA VAL A 105 -6.30 -12.10 -13.88
C VAL A 105 -7.09 -12.14 -15.19
N ASP A 106 -8.42 -12.09 -15.12
CA ASP A 106 -9.30 -11.96 -16.26
C ASP A 106 -9.55 -10.46 -16.52
N PRO A 107 -9.00 -9.86 -17.59
CA PRO A 107 -9.15 -8.43 -17.83
C PRO A 107 -10.57 -8.01 -18.24
N SER A 108 -11.51 -8.95 -18.41
CA SER A 108 -12.89 -8.68 -18.77
C SER A 108 -13.81 -8.38 -17.58
N VAL A 109 -13.34 -8.62 -16.35
CA VAL A 109 -14.10 -8.38 -15.12
C VAL A 109 -13.45 -7.27 -14.28
N SER A 110 -14.17 -6.80 -13.24
CA SER A 110 -13.71 -5.73 -12.35
C SER A 110 -12.89 -6.27 -11.17
N HIS A 111 -11.87 -5.49 -10.78
CA HIS A 111 -10.99 -5.74 -9.62
C HIS A 111 -10.91 -4.53 -8.69
N ASP A 112 -11.80 -3.55 -8.87
CA ASP A 112 -11.76 -2.29 -8.14
C ASP A 112 -11.85 -2.53 -6.63
N LYS A 113 -12.69 -3.46 -6.17
CA LYS A 113 -12.80 -3.76 -4.73
C LYS A 113 -11.53 -4.40 -4.20
N PHE A 114 -10.99 -5.37 -4.93
CA PHE A 114 -9.75 -6.06 -4.53
C PHE A 114 -8.58 -5.08 -4.45
N MET A 115 -8.43 -4.21 -5.46
CA MET A 115 -7.36 -3.22 -5.51
C MET A 115 -7.54 -2.12 -4.46
N CYS A 116 -8.77 -1.68 -4.18
CA CYS A 116 -9.08 -0.76 -3.07
C CYS A 116 -8.67 -1.38 -1.73
N ALA A 117 -9.09 -2.62 -1.45
CA ALA A 117 -8.77 -3.30 -0.20
C ALA A 117 -7.25 -3.53 -0.04
N CYS A 118 -6.54 -3.87 -1.12
CA CYS A 118 -5.09 -3.95 -1.10
C CYS A 118 -4.45 -2.60 -0.78
N SER A 119 -4.93 -1.51 -1.40
CA SER A 119 -4.45 -0.15 -1.13
C SER A 119 -4.65 0.25 0.34
N GLU A 120 -5.84 -0.01 0.90
CA GLU A 120 -6.16 0.25 2.31
C GLU A 120 -5.30 -0.58 3.28
N ALA A 121 -4.95 -1.81 2.89
CA ALA A 121 -4.06 -2.69 3.65
C ALA A 121 -2.57 -2.34 3.49
N GLY A 122 -2.22 -1.42 2.58
CA GLY A 122 -0.82 -1.07 2.28
C GLY A 122 -0.09 -2.12 1.42
N ILE A 123 -0.85 -2.90 0.64
CA ILE A 123 -0.36 -4.00 -0.19
C ILE A 123 -0.34 -3.61 -1.67
N TYR A 124 0.84 -3.72 -2.29
CA TYR A 124 1.01 -3.58 -3.74
C TYR A 124 0.76 -4.91 -4.47
N VAL A 125 0.43 -4.86 -5.76
CA VAL A 125 0.13 -6.07 -6.55
C VAL A 125 1.07 -6.20 -7.73
N LEU A 126 1.69 -7.37 -7.87
CA LEU A 126 2.42 -7.81 -9.06
C LEU A 126 1.50 -8.70 -9.90
N VAL A 127 1.13 -8.23 -11.08
CA VAL A 127 0.25 -8.95 -12.01
C VAL A 127 1.08 -9.70 -13.04
N GLY A 128 0.89 -11.01 -13.15
CA GLY A 128 1.44 -11.80 -14.24
C GLY A 128 0.68 -11.53 -15.54
N ILE A 129 1.39 -11.11 -16.60
CA ILE A 129 0.76 -10.83 -17.93
C ILE A 129 0.40 -12.13 -18.67
N THR A 130 1.11 -13.22 -18.39
CA THR A 130 0.79 -14.55 -18.91
C THR A 130 0.00 -15.31 -17.86
N ALA A 131 -1.31 -15.45 -18.04
CA ALA A 131 -2.06 -16.55 -17.44
C ALA A 131 -1.76 -17.81 -18.28
N PRO A 132 -1.19 -18.89 -17.71
CA PRO A 132 -0.93 -20.15 -18.40
C PRO A 132 -2.15 -20.79 -19.08
#